data_AF-A0A945ZFC0-F1
#
_entry.id   AF-A0A945ZFC0-F1
#
_cell.length_a   1.000
_cell.length_b   1.000
_cell.length_c   1.000
_cell.angle_alpha   90.00
_cell.angle_beta   90.00
_cell.angle_gamma   90.00
#
_symmetry.space_group_name_H-M   'P 1'
#
loop_
_entity.id
_entity.type
_entity.pdbx_description
1 polymer ?
#
loop_
_entity_poly.entity_id
_entity_poly.type
_entity_poly.pdbx_seq_one_letter_code
_entity_poly.pdbx_strand_id
1 'polypeptide(L)' 'AKRRTEMDAKGEDAWKPKRERFVSRALQAYAALTTSAAHGAFRDPSVLNRDR' A
#
# COMPACT_ATOMS: atom_id res chain seq x y z
N ALA A 1 19.64 -9.77 2.44
CA ALA A 1 19.73 -9.14 3.78
C ALA A 1 19.91 -7.62 3.71
N LYS A 2 20.91 -7.11 2.96
CA LYS A 2 21.32 -5.69 2.91
C LYS A 2 20.20 -4.63 2.72
N ARG A 3 19.24 -4.85 1.80
CA ARG A 3 18.13 -3.90 1.60
C ARG A 3 17.24 -3.70 2.83
N ARG A 4 17.04 -4.78 3.61
CA ARG A 4 16.18 -4.74 4.79
C ARG A 4 16.89 -4.00 5.92
N THR A 5 18.15 -4.32 6.17
CA THR A 5 18.98 -3.62 7.17
C THR A 5 19.11 -2.12 6.88
N GLU A 6 19.30 -1.74 5.61
CA GLU A 6 19.37 -0.33 5.20
C GLU A 6 18.02 0.40 5.33
N MET A 7 16.90 -0.29 5.15
CA MET A 7 15.57 0.32 5.35
C MET A 7 15.23 0.41 6.83
N ASP A 8 15.50 -0.63 7.62
CA ASP A 8 15.25 -0.62 9.06
C ASP A 8 16.07 0.49 9.76
N ALA A 9 17.28 0.79 9.28
CA ALA A 9 18.11 1.90 9.76
C ALA A 9 17.49 3.31 9.52
N LYS A 10 16.52 3.45 8.61
CA LYS A 10 15.84 4.74 8.33
C LYS A 10 14.73 5.05 9.32
N GLY A 11 14.40 4.15 10.25
CA GLY A 11 13.39 4.38 11.29
C GLY A 11 12.01 4.68 10.71
N GLU A 12 11.42 5.81 11.11
CA GLU A 12 10.06 6.21 10.72
C GLU A 12 9.89 6.45 9.21
N ASP A 13 10.99 6.81 8.53
CA ASP A 13 11.03 7.01 7.08
C ASP A 13 11.22 5.69 6.31
N ALA A 14 11.41 4.57 7.00
CA ALA A 14 11.60 3.27 6.38
C ALA A 14 10.36 2.85 5.59
N TRP A 15 10.57 2.14 4.47
CA TRP A 15 9.52 1.53 3.64
C TRP A 15 8.52 2.50 2.98
N LYS A 16 8.49 3.78 3.38
CA LYS A 16 7.70 4.83 2.75
C LYS A 16 8.45 5.38 1.52
N PRO A 17 7.92 5.21 0.30
CA PRO A 17 8.55 5.77 -0.89
C PRO A 17 8.45 7.31 -0.88
N LYS A 18 9.60 8.00 -0.97
CA LYS A 18 9.66 9.46 -1.14
C LYS A 18 9.49 9.82 -2.61
N ARG A 19 8.27 10.19 -3.01
CA ARG A 19 7.90 10.57 -4.38
C ARG A 19 6.81 11.64 -4.38
N GLU A 20 6.92 12.61 -5.29
CA GLU A 20 5.86 13.59 -5.51
C GLU A 20 4.92 13.07 -6.59
N ARG A 21 3.68 12.75 -6.22
CA ARG A 21 2.66 12.26 -7.15
C ARG A 21 1.29 12.79 -6.77
N PHE A 22 0.56 13.29 -7.76
CA PHE A 22 -0.86 13.59 -7.60
C PHE A 22 -1.68 12.30 -7.51
N VAL A 23 -2.40 12.12 -6.40
CA VAL A 23 -3.24 10.94 -6.15
C VAL A 23 -4.70 11.38 -6.15
N SER A 24 -5.43 11.04 -7.21
CA SER A 24 -6.84 11.36 -7.33
C SER A 24 -7.69 10.54 -6.36
N ARG A 25 -8.92 11.00 -6.08
CA ARG A 25 -9.89 10.28 -5.24
C ARG A 25 -10.20 8.87 -5.76
N ALA A 26 -10.30 8.70 -7.08
CA ALA A 26 -10.50 7.40 -7.70
C ALA A 26 -9.33 6.44 -7.41
N LEU A 27 -8.10 6.95 -7.43
CA LEU A 27 -6.91 6.15 -7.13
C LEU A 27 -6.80 5.80 -5.64
N GLN A 28 -7.23 6.70 -4.75
CA GLN A 28 -7.32 6.39 -3.31
C GLN A 28 -8.33 5.26 -3.05
N ALA A 29 -9.53 5.35 -3.65
CA ALA A 29 -10.55 4.32 -3.53
C ALA A 29 -10.07 2.96 -4.09
N TYR A 30 -9.39 2.98 -5.24
CA TYR A 30 -8.78 1.77 -5.81
C TYR A 30 -7.77 1.14 -4.85
N ALA A 31 -6.87 1.95 -4.27
CA ALA A 31 -5.85 1.45 -3.35
C ALA A 31 -6.43 0.84 -2.07
N ALA A 32 -7.59 1.34 -1.61
CA ALA A 32 -8.27 0.82 -0.42
C ALA A 32 -8.93 -0.55 -0.66
N LEU A 33 -9.32 -0.87 -1.89
CA LEU A 33 -10.11 -2.07 -2.22
C LEU A 33 -9.34 -3.18 -2.93
N THR A 34 -8.16 -2.86 -3.47
CA THR A 34 -7.41 -3.78 -4.36
C THR A 34 -6.66 -4.85 -3.57
N THR A 35 -6.78 -6.09 -4.01
CA THR A 35 -6.05 -7.23 -3.43
C THR A 35 -4.62 -7.35 -3.98
N SER A 36 -3.81 -8.24 -3.41
CA SER A 36 -2.44 -8.47 -3.87
C SER A 36 -2.41 -8.84 -5.36
N ALA A 37 -1.36 -8.41 -6.06
CA ALA A 37 -1.13 -8.78 -7.46
C ALA A 37 -1.00 -10.30 -7.66
N ALA A 38 -0.54 -11.03 -6.63
CA ALA A 38 -0.50 -12.49 -6.66
C ALA A 38 -1.90 -13.14 -6.75
N HIS A 39 -2.95 -12.41 -6.38
CA HIS A 39 -4.35 -12.81 -6.49
C HIS A 39 -5.08 -12.13 -7.66
N GLY A 40 -4.35 -11.42 -8.53
CA GLY A 40 -4.91 -10.78 -9.71
C GLY A 40 -5.34 -9.32 -9.53
N ALA A 41 -5.05 -8.68 -8.39
CA ALA A 41 -5.36 -7.27 -8.12
C ALA A 41 -6.84 -6.90 -8.36
N PHE A 42 -7.74 -7.84 -8.09
CA PHE A 42 -9.18 -7.56 -8.14
C PHE A 42 -9.59 -6.70 -6.94
N ARG A 43 -10.74 -6.04 -7.05
CA ARG A 43 -11.27 -5.19 -5.98
C ARG A 43 -12.24 -6.01 -5.15
N ASP A 44 -11.99 -6.11 -3.84
CA ASP A 44 -12.85 -6.85 -2.92
C ASP A 44 -13.63 -5.87 -2.02
N PRO A 45 -14.95 -5.70 -2.23
CA PRO A 45 -15.77 -4.84 -1.37
C PRO A 45 -15.90 -5.35 0.07
N SER A 46 -15.64 -6.63 0.34
CA SER A 46 -15.80 -7.21 1.68
C SER A 46 -14.86 -6.58 2.71
N VAL A 47 -13.73 -6.01 2.29
CA VAL A 47 -12.76 -5.33 3.16
C VAL A 47 -13.36 -4.14 3.92
N LEU A 48 -14.43 -3.54 3.40
CA LEU A 48 -15.13 -2.43 4.06
C LEU A 48 -15.89 -2.86 5.33
N ASN A 49 -16.10 -4.16 5.52
CA ASN A 49 -16.87 -4.72 6.63
C ASN A 49 -15.98 -5.46 7.65
N ARG A 50 -14.65 -5.43 7.52
CA ARG A 50 -13.73 -6.26 8.32
C ARG A 50 -13.66 -5.87 9.81
N ASP A 51 -14.07 -4.64 10.13
CA ASP A 51 -13.99 -4.05 11.48
C ASP A 51 -15.36 -3.60 12.02
N ARG A 52 -16.46 -4.24 11.57
CA ARG A 52 -17.79 -4.15 12.23
C ARG A 52 -18.09 -5.42 13.01
#